data_AF-A0A6A6N0V1-F1
#
_entry.id   AF-A0A6A6N0V1-F1
#
_cell.length_a   1.000
_cell.length_b   1.000
_cell.length_c   1.000
_cell.angle_alpha   90.00
_cell.angle_beta   90.00
_cell.angle_gamma   90.00
#
_symmetry.space_group_name_H-M   'P 1'
#
loop_
_entity.id
_entity.type
_entity.pdbx_description
1 polymer ?
#
loop_
_entity_poly.entity_id
_entity_poly.type
_entity_poly.pdbx_seq_one_letter_code
_entity_poly.pdbx_strand_id
1 'polypeptide(L)'
;MEHTASTAAGELVNMASLYGLGIGTARGGVPSARIAVYKVCWSDGCSDADILAAFDDAIADGVDIISISLGGSTPLDYFNDSIAIGAFHAMKHGILTSSSAGNDGPDLATIRNFSPWSLSVAASTIDRKFITKVRLGNNRTYEGISINTFDTNNAMFPIIYGGDAPNITGNFTGSKSRLCSTNSLDPRLVKGKIVVCDELNSGKAPFLAGAAGIVMQEKGPKDFAFSFPLPASYLGHEEGTGILSYVNSTRHAAATIYKSNEVNDSLAPYVVSFSSRGPNPITLDVLKPDISAPGVDI
;
A
#
# COMPACT_ATOMS: atom_id res chain seq x y z
N MET A 1 5.04 7.03 11.67
CA MET A 1 5.25 6.76 13.11
C MET A 1 3.93 6.64 13.86
N GLU A 2 3.00 7.59 13.68
CA GLU A 2 1.70 7.59 14.39
C GLU A 2 0.84 6.34 14.10
N HIS A 3 0.79 5.86 12.86
CA HIS A 3 -0.03 4.69 12.47
C HIS A 3 0.39 3.40 13.21
N THR A 4 1.67 3.03 13.18
CA THR A 4 2.17 1.81 13.84
C THR A 4 2.05 1.88 15.37
N ALA A 5 2.38 3.03 15.98
CA ALA A 5 2.26 3.23 17.42
C ALA A 5 0.80 3.11 17.90
N SER A 6 -0.14 3.75 17.18
CA SER A 6 -1.57 3.66 17.50
C SER A 6 -2.16 2.27 17.28
N THR A 7 -1.62 1.50 16.33
CA THR A 7 -2.01 0.08 16.11
C THR A 7 -1.55 -0.80 17.27
N ALA A 8 -0.39 -0.55 17.86
CA ALA A 8 0.12 -1.31 19.00
C ALA A 8 -0.60 -0.94 20.31
N ALA A 9 -0.71 0.35 20.62
CA ALA A 9 -1.15 0.83 21.94
C ALA A 9 -1.97 2.13 21.90
N GLY A 10 -2.64 2.42 20.79
CA GLY A 10 -3.55 3.57 20.70
C GLY A 10 -4.75 3.45 21.64
N GLU A 11 -5.18 4.58 22.19
CA GLU A 11 -6.40 4.70 23.00
C GLU A 11 -7.66 4.50 22.13
N LEU A 12 -8.82 4.36 22.77
CA LEU A 12 -10.10 4.15 22.11
C LEU A 12 -10.61 5.45 21.49
N VAL A 13 -10.54 5.54 20.16
CA VAL A 13 -11.07 6.67 19.41
C VAL A 13 -12.38 6.27 18.74
N ASN A 14 -13.50 6.76 19.29
CA ASN A 14 -14.83 6.55 18.74
C ASN A 14 -15.04 7.34 17.43
N MET A 15 -15.82 6.78 16.51
CA MET A 15 -16.12 7.37 15.20
C MET A 15 -14.87 7.66 14.35
N ALA A 16 -13.79 6.90 14.56
CA ALA A 16 -12.61 6.95 13.72
C ALA A 16 -12.98 6.50 12.30
N SER A 17 -12.59 7.29 11.30
CA SER A 17 -12.79 6.98 9.88
C SER A 17 -11.88 7.82 8.99
N LEU A 18 -11.63 7.34 7.77
CA LEU A 18 -11.01 8.13 6.71
C LEU A 18 -12.11 8.62 5.76
N TYR A 19 -12.56 9.86 5.93
CA TYR A 19 -13.69 10.40 5.16
C TYR A 19 -14.94 9.50 5.22
N GLY A 20 -15.20 8.84 6.35
CA GLY A 20 -16.31 7.90 6.53
C GLY A 20 -16.03 6.45 6.09
N LEU A 21 -14.87 6.16 5.51
CA LEU A 21 -14.41 4.78 5.27
C LEU A 21 -13.85 4.19 6.57
N GLY A 22 -14.15 2.92 6.84
CA GLY A 22 -13.68 2.19 8.01
C GLY A 22 -14.27 2.72 9.32
N ILE A 23 -15.50 3.25 9.29
CA ILE A 23 -16.10 3.89 10.46
C ILE A 23 -16.24 2.92 11.63
N GLY A 24 -15.71 3.30 12.79
CA GLY A 24 -15.83 2.50 14.00
C GLY A 24 -15.05 3.08 15.17
N THR A 25 -14.70 2.21 16.11
CA THR A 25 -13.80 2.55 17.23
C THR A 25 -12.40 2.01 16.93
N ALA A 26 -11.47 2.92 16.66
CA ALA A 26 -10.05 2.58 16.49
C ALA A 26 -9.40 2.41 17.87
N ARG A 27 -8.52 1.41 18.01
CA ARG A 27 -7.78 1.13 19.23
C ARG A 27 -6.53 0.30 18.92
N GLY A 28 -5.54 0.35 19.81
CA GLY A 28 -4.38 -0.53 19.77
C GLY A 28 -4.67 -1.91 20.36
N GLY A 29 -3.70 -2.82 20.26
CA GLY A 29 -3.75 -4.12 20.94
C GLY A 29 -3.80 -3.99 22.48
N VAL A 30 -3.05 -3.02 23.05
CA VAL A 30 -3.04 -2.75 24.49
C VAL A 30 -3.20 -1.25 24.76
N PRO A 31 -4.44 -0.71 24.77
CA PRO A 31 -4.70 0.73 24.94
C PRO A 31 -4.16 1.35 26.24
N SER A 32 -3.95 0.54 27.28
CA SER A 32 -3.40 0.99 28.57
C SER A 32 -1.87 0.97 28.64
N ALA A 33 -1.18 0.49 27.60
CA ALA A 33 0.27 0.45 27.57
C ALA A 33 0.85 1.87 27.39
N ARG A 34 2.07 2.07 27.90
CA ARG A 34 2.82 3.31 27.67
C ARG A 34 3.57 3.19 26.34
N ILE A 35 3.69 4.30 25.62
CA ILE A 35 4.45 4.37 24.37
C ILE A 35 5.69 5.23 24.59
N ALA A 36 6.87 4.66 24.34
CA ALA A 36 8.13 5.38 24.17
C ALA A 36 8.48 5.43 22.68
N VAL A 37 8.83 6.61 22.18
CA VAL A 37 8.91 6.90 20.74
C VAL A 37 10.34 7.24 20.37
N TYR A 38 11.01 6.35 19.65
CA TYR A 38 12.39 6.53 19.18
C TYR A 38 12.40 6.76 17.66
N LYS A 39 12.62 8.02 17.26
CA LYS A 39 12.54 8.40 15.84
C LYS A 39 13.90 8.17 15.15
N VAL A 40 13.97 7.11 14.35
CA VAL A 40 15.19 6.73 13.60
C VAL A 40 15.08 6.93 12.09
N CYS A 41 13.91 7.34 11.60
CA CYS A 41 13.62 7.51 10.18
C CYS A 41 13.27 8.96 9.84
N TRP A 42 13.82 9.40 8.72
CA TRP A 42 13.70 10.73 8.14
C TRP A 42 13.29 10.63 6.67
N SER A 43 13.22 11.78 5.98
CA SER A 43 12.82 11.82 4.57
C SER A 43 13.77 11.07 3.63
N ASP A 44 15.02 10.88 4.06
CA ASP A 44 16.10 10.21 3.35
C ASP A 44 16.34 8.76 3.79
N GLY A 45 15.52 8.25 4.72
CA GLY A 45 15.55 6.86 5.18
C GLY A 45 15.82 6.72 6.67
N CYS A 46 16.24 5.53 7.08
CA CYS A 46 16.56 5.20 8.47
C CYS A 46 18.00 4.73 8.51
N SER A 47 18.89 5.46 9.19
CA SER A 47 20.31 5.11 9.21
C SER A 47 20.59 4.00 10.23
N ASP A 48 21.56 3.13 9.94
CA ASP A 48 21.98 2.08 10.87
C ASP A 48 22.45 2.65 12.22
N ALA A 49 23.09 3.82 12.20
CA ALA A 49 23.53 4.51 13.40
C ALA A 49 22.35 4.96 14.28
N ASP A 50 21.31 5.55 13.68
CA ASP A 50 20.12 5.97 14.42
C ASP A 50 19.35 4.77 14.98
N ILE A 51 19.26 3.67 14.22
CA ILE A 51 18.64 2.41 14.66
C ILE A 51 19.37 1.85 15.88
N LEU A 52 20.70 1.76 15.83
CA LEU A 52 21.50 1.26 16.95
C LEU A 52 21.41 2.16 18.19
N ALA A 53 21.46 3.48 18.01
CA ALA A 53 21.31 4.44 19.10
C ALA A 53 19.94 4.30 19.79
N ALA A 54 18.87 4.14 19.01
CA ALA A 54 17.53 3.91 19.57
C ALA A 54 17.39 2.59 20.31
N PHE A 55 18.04 1.51 19.85
CA PHE A 55 18.07 0.25 20.60
C PHE A 55 18.81 0.43 21.94
N ASP A 56 19.97 1.10 21.93
CA ASP A 56 20.76 1.34 23.15
C ASP A 56 19.94 2.14 24.18
N ASP A 57 19.36 3.26 23.76
CA ASP A 57 18.49 4.10 24.61
C ASP A 57 17.24 3.33 25.07
N ALA A 58 16.55 2.61 24.19
CA ALA A 58 15.34 1.86 24.56
C ALA A 58 15.61 0.76 25.59
N ILE A 59 16.75 0.07 25.47
CA ILE A 59 17.16 -0.95 26.44
C ILE A 59 17.49 -0.28 27.79
N ALA A 60 18.23 0.83 27.77
CA ALA A 60 18.61 1.57 28.98
C ALA A 60 17.39 2.19 29.70
N ASP A 61 16.40 2.67 28.95
CA ASP A 61 15.14 3.21 29.46
C ASP A 61 14.20 2.13 30.01
N GLY A 62 14.52 0.84 29.77
CA GLY A 62 13.80 -0.29 30.33
C GLY A 62 12.44 -0.54 29.67
N VAL A 63 12.36 -0.43 28.35
CA VAL A 63 11.13 -0.82 27.61
C VAL A 63 10.85 -2.32 27.75
N ASP A 64 9.58 -2.71 27.78
CA ASP A 64 9.19 -4.12 27.91
C ASP A 64 9.19 -4.91 26.58
N ILE A 65 8.95 -4.21 25.46
CA ILE A 65 8.89 -4.78 24.10
C ILE A 65 9.25 -3.70 23.08
N ILE A 66 9.90 -4.09 21.98
CA ILE A 66 10.23 -3.20 20.87
C ILE A 66 9.38 -3.59 19.65
N SER A 67 8.72 -2.61 19.04
CA SER A 67 8.02 -2.76 17.76
C SER A 67 8.76 -1.97 16.69
N ILE A 68 9.25 -2.66 15.65
CA ILE A 68 10.04 -2.07 14.57
C ILE A 68 9.49 -2.49 13.20
N SER A 69 8.84 -1.56 12.50
CA SER A 69 8.32 -1.78 11.14
C SER A 69 9.32 -1.29 10.09
N LEU A 70 10.57 -1.72 10.19
CA LEU A 70 11.70 -1.35 9.34
C LEU A 70 12.43 -2.61 8.83
N GLY A 71 13.22 -2.48 7.77
CA GLY A 71 14.06 -3.57 7.27
C GLY A 71 15.02 -3.06 6.19
N GLY A 72 16.16 -3.73 6.04
CA GLY A 72 17.14 -3.42 4.98
C GLY A 72 16.63 -3.79 3.59
N SER A 73 17.26 -3.24 2.55
CA SER A 73 16.96 -3.54 1.14
C SER A 73 17.59 -4.85 0.65
N THR A 74 18.60 -5.35 1.35
CA THR A 74 19.31 -6.60 1.06
C THR A 74 19.46 -7.42 2.32
N PRO A 75 19.40 -8.77 2.24
CA PRO A 75 19.69 -9.60 3.40
C PRO A 75 21.18 -9.49 3.74
N LEU A 76 21.48 -9.15 4.99
CA LEU A 76 22.84 -9.09 5.51
C LEU A 76 23.04 -10.19 6.55
N ASP A 77 24.29 -10.58 6.77
CA ASP A 77 24.66 -11.41 7.92
C ASP A 77 24.28 -10.69 9.23
N TYR A 78 23.94 -11.45 10.27
CA TYR A 78 23.43 -10.92 11.54
C TYR A 78 24.35 -9.89 12.19
N PHE A 79 25.68 -10.01 12.02
CA PHE A 79 26.64 -9.07 12.62
C PHE A 79 26.87 -7.80 11.79
N ASN A 80 26.24 -7.70 10.62
CA ASN A 80 26.28 -6.54 9.74
C ASN A 80 24.91 -5.87 9.56
N ASP A 81 23.87 -6.36 10.26
CA ASP A 81 22.52 -5.82 10.22
C ASP A 81 22.20 -5.11 11.54
N SER A 82 21.93 -3.80 11.47
CA SER A 82 21.71 -2.97 12.66
C SER A 82 20.50 -3.42 13.49
N ILE A 83 19.44 -3.91 12.84
CA ILE A 83 18.24 -4.42 13.51
C ILE A 83 18.55 -5.75 14.22
N ALA A 84 19.28 -6.66 13.57
CA ALA A 84 19.68 -7.93 14.16
C ALA A 84 20.59 -7.71 15.38
N ILE A 85 21.57 -6.81 15.28
CA ILE A 85 22.45 -6.44 16.40
C ILE A 85 21.64 -5.84 17.54
N GLY A 86 20.84 -4.80 17.27
CA GLY A 86 20.01 -4.15 18.29
C GLY A 86 19.05 -5.12 18.98
N ALA A 87 18.35 -5.96 18.20
CA ALA A 87 17.45 -6.97 18.72
C ALA A 87 18.15 -8.07 19.52
N PHE A 88 19.40 -8.41 19.20
CA PHE A 88 20.19 -9.37 19.98
C PHE A 88 20.49 -8.82 21.37
N HIS A 89 20.91 -7.55 21.44
CA HIS A 89 21.15 -6.87 22.72
C HIS A 89 19.85 -6.70 23.51
N ALA A 90 18.74 -6.34 22.87
CA ALA A 90 17.43 -6.30 23.52
C ALA A 90 17.04 -7.66 24.11
N MET A 91 17.18 -8.74 23.34
CA MET A 91 16.86 -10.10 23.80
C MET A 91 17.71 -10.53 25.00
N LYS A 92 18.99 -10.15 25.05
CA LYS A 92 19.85 -10.40 26.23
C LYS A 92 19.34 -9.75 27.51
N HIS A 93 18.58 -8.66 27.38
CA HIS A 93 17.92 -7.96 28.49
C HIS A 93 16.45 -8.41 28.68
N GLY A 94 16.01 -9.46 27.98
CA GLY A 94 14.64 -9.98 28.09
C GLY A 94 13.60 -9.18 27.31
N ILE A 95 14.02 -8.31 26.39
CA ILE A 95 13.15 -7.43 25.61
C ILE A 95 12.95 -8.05 24.21
N LEU A 96 11.73 -8.47 23.89
CA LEU A 96 11.39 -9.02 22.58
C LEU A 96 11.30 -7.91 21.53
N THR A 97 11.85 -8.17 20.34
CA THR A 97 11.68 -7.30 19.17
C THR A 97 10.70 -7.93 18.17
N SER A 98 9.59 -7.23 17.91
CA SER A 98 8.63 -7.56 16.84
C SER A 98 8.96 -6.77 15.59
N SER A 99 9.34 -7.47 14.52
CA SER A 99 9.79 -6.90 13.25
C SER A 99 8.91 -7.31 12.07
N SER A 100 8.69 -6.42 11.11
CA SER A 100 7.99 -6.75 9.86
C SER A 100 8.82 -7.68 8.97
N ALA A 101 8.22 -8.66 8.30
CA ALA A 101 8.93 -9.55 7.37
C ALA A 101 9.50 -8.82 6.14
N GLY A 102 8.87 -7.73 5.72
CA GLY A 102 9.19 -7.00 4.48
C GLY A 102 8.05 -7.08 3.45
N ASN A 103 8.16 -6.27 2.40
CA ASN A 103 7.11 -6.07 1.39
C ASN A 103 7.58 -6.41 -0.05
N ASP A 104 8.57 -7.28 -0.18
CA ASP A 104 9.20 -7.64 -1.46
C ASP A 104 8.73 -9.01 -2.01
N GLY A 105 7.63 -9.55 -1.47
CA GLY A 105 7.01 -10.77 -1.98
C GLY A 105 6.43 -10.61 -3.40
N PRO A 106 5.89 -11.68 -4.00
CA PRO A 106 5.58 -12.99 -3.39
C PRO A 106 6.69 -14.04 -3.56
N ASP A 107 7.78 -13.70 -4.23
CA ASP A 107 8.86 -14.63 -4.53
C ASP A 107 9.58 -15.10 -3.25
N LEU A 108 10.18 -16.29 -3.33
CA LEU A 108 10.95 -16.88 -2.23
C LEU A 108 12.18 -16.04 -1.87
N ALA A 109 12.61 -16.14 -0.62
CA ALA A 109 13.81 -15.50 -0.06
C ALA A 109 13.81 -13.96 -0.16
N THR A 110 12.64 -13.35 0.03
CA THR A 110 12.43 -11.89 0.00
C THR A 110 12.33 -11.27 1.40
N ILE A 111 12.41 -12.09 2.45
CA ILE A 111 12.36 -11.66 3.86
C ILE A 111 13.57 -10.79 4.26
N ARG A 112 13.32 -9.74 5.06
CA ARG A 112 14.34 -8.76 5.51
C ARG A 112 14.73 -8.91 6.96
N ASN A 113 13.79 -9.20 7.84
CA ASN A 113 14.06 -9.47 9.25
C ASN A 113 13.94 -10.96 9.50
N PHE A 114 15.06 -11.63 9.71
CA PHE A 114 15.12 -13.09 9.82
C PHE A 114 16.06 -13.57 10.93
N SER A 115 16.50 -12.69 11.84
CA SER A 115 17.31 -13.11 12.98
C SER A 115 16.51 -14.06 13.90
N PRO A 116 17.12 -15.16 14.41
CA PRO A 116 16.40 -16.15 15.22
C PRO A 116 15.83 -15.61 16.54
N TRP A 117 16.39 -14.50 17.06
CA TRP A 117 15.98 -13.86 18.31
C TRP A 117 14.93 -12.76 18.14
N SER A 118 14.47 -12.48 16.92
CA SER A 118 13.38 -11.53 16.65
C SER A 118 12.13 -12.25 16.21
N LEU A 119 10.95 -11.67 16.50
CA LEU A 119 9.67 -12.12 15.96
C LEU A 119 9.40 -11.43 14.62
N SER A 120 9.51 -12.17 13.53
CA SER A 120 9.29 -11.72 12.16
C SER A 120 7.84 -11.96 11.72
N VAL A 121 7.11 -10.88 11.46
CA VAL A 121 5.66 -10.92 11.21
C VAL A 121 5.32 -10.67 9.74
N ALA A 122 4.61 -11.61 9.11
CA ALA A 122 4.04 -11.50 7.77
C ALA A 122 2.70 -10.76 7.77
N ALA A 123 2.35 -10.11 6.65
CA ALA A 123 1.07 -9.43 6.49
C ALA A 123 0.01 -10.37 5.89
N SER A 124 -1.17 -10.43 6.51
CA SER A 124 -2.36 -11.09 5.98
C SER A 124 -3.54 -10.12 5.86
N THR A 125 -4.49 -10.51 5.02
CA THR A 125 -5.76 -9.83 4.83
C THR A 125 -6.70 -10.03 6.02
N ILE A 126 -7.67 -9.13 6.14
CA ILE A 126 -8.85 -9.28 6.99
C ILE A 126 -10.10 -9.47 6.13
N ASP A 127 -11.21 -9.80 6.76
CA ASP A 127 -12.51 -9.98 6.11
C ASP A 127 -13.05 -8.68 5.49
N ARG A 128 -12.69 -7.50 6.04
CA ARG A 128 -12.97 -6.21 5.40
C ARG A 128 -12.08 -5.98 4.17
N LYS A 129 -12.71 -5.74 3.03
CA LYS A 129 -12.04 -5.34 1.78
C LYS A 129 -12.65 -4.05 1.23
N PHE A 130 -11.81 -3.12 0.79
CA PHE A 130 -12.27 -1.91 0.09
C PHE A 130 -12.37 -2.17 -1.42
N ILE A 131 -13.52 -1.80 -1.99
CA ILE A 131 -13.73 -1.81 -3.43
C ILE A 131 -14.13 -0.43 -3.92
N THR A 132 -13.78 -0.14 -5.18
CA THR A 132 -14.11 1.11 -5.85
C THR A 132 -14.75 0.79 -7.18
N LYS A 133 -16.04 1.13 -7.30
CA LYS A 133 -16.81 0.81 -8.51
C LYS A 133 -16.56 1.84 -9.59
N VAL A 134 -16.50 1.36 -10.83
CA VAL A 134 -16.48 2.20 -12.04
C VAL A 134 -17.70 1.86 -12.87
N ARG A 135 -18.64 2.79 -13.01
CA ARG A 135 -19.82 2.62 -13.87
C ARG A 135 -19.61 3.40 -15.16
N LEU A 136 -19.73 2.71 -16.27
CA LEU A 136 -19.65 3.27 -17.62
C LEU A 136 -21.00 3.83 -18.06
N GLY A 137 -21.01 4.72 -19.06
CA GLY A 137 -22.23 5.30 -19.63
C GLY A 137 -23.14 4.28 -20.34
N ASN A 138 -22.66 3.06 -20.59
CA ASN A 138 -23.48 1.94 -21.08
C ASN A 138 -24.09 1.08 -19.95
N ASN A 139 -24.11 1.60 -18.72
CA ASN A 139 -24.58 0.94 -17.49
C ASN A 139 -23.79 -0.29 -17.03
N ARG A 140 -22.71 -0.69 -17.70
CA ARG A 140 -21.81 -1.71 -17.16
C ARG A 140 -21.05 -1.14 -15.96
N THR A 141 -20.95 -1.95 -14.90
CA THR A 141 -20.22 -1.60 -13.68
C THR A 141 -19.11 -2.62 -13.48
N TYR A 142 -17.91 -2.11 -13.22
CA TYR A 142 -16.75 -2.91 -12.88
C TYR A 142 -16.34 -2.65 -11.44
N GLU A 143 -15.93 -3.70 -10.75
CA GLU A 143 -15.42 -3.61 -9.38
C GLU A 143 -13.90 -3.56 -9.42
N GLY A 144 -13.35 -2.39 -9.17
CA GLY A 144 -11.92 -2.20 -8.96
C GLY A 144 -11.58 -2.06 -7.49
N ILE A 145 -10.31 -1.77 -7.23
CA ILE A 145 -9.75 -1.60 -5.89
C ILE A 145 -9.10 -0.21 -5.81
N SER A 146 -9.30 0.45 -4.68
CA SER A 146 -8.58 1.64 -4.19
C SER A 146 -9.21 2.10 -2.88
N ILE A 147 -8.53 3.03 -2.19
CA ILE A 147 -9.11 3.87 -1.15
C ILE A 147 -9.48 5.21 -1.78
N ASN A 148 -10.67 5.27 -2.37
CA ASN A 148 -11.24 6.44 -3.04
C ASN A 148 -12.19 7.19 -2.11
N THR A 149 -11.72 8.30 -1.53
CA THR A 149 -12.51 9.13 -0.60
C THR A 149 -13.36 10.19 -1.31
N PHE A 150 -13.17 10.38 -2.61
CA PHE A 150 -13.85 11.38 -3.40
C PHE A 150 -15.29 10.97 -3.71
N ASP A 151 -16.24 11.86 -3.40
CA ASP A 151 -17.63 11.72 -3.81
C ASP A 151 -17.88 12.54 -5.08
N THR A 152 -18.25 11.85 -6.15
CA THR A 152 -18.58 12.48 -7.44
C THR A 152 -20.06 12.84 -7.55
N ASN A 153 -20.88 12.62 -6.50
CA ASN A 153 -22.34 12.81 -6.52
C ASN A 153 -23.02 12.14 -7.72
N ASN A 154 -22.52 10.97 -8.12
CA ASN A 154 -22.95 10.23 -9.32
C ASN A 154 -22.74 10.97 -10.65
N ALA A 155 -21.94 12.04 -10.69
CA ALA A 155 -21.62 12.75 -11.92
C ALA A 155 -20.85 11.83 -12.88
N MET A 156 -21.21 11.91 -14.17
CA MET A 156 -20.47 11.25 -15.24
C MET A 156 -19.47 12.23 -15.85
N PHE A 157 -18.25 11.76 -16.01
CA PHE A 157 -17.19 12.49 -16.67
C PHE A 157 -16.84 11.80 -18.00
N PRO A 158 -16.48 12.55 -19.06
CA PRO A 158 -15.94 11.93 -20.27
C PRO A 158 -14.73 11.07 -19.91
N ILE A 159 -14.57 9.93 -20.59
CA ILE A 159 -13.44 9.02 -20.39
C ILE A 159 -12.57 8.98 -21.64
N ILE A 160 -11.25 8.90 -21.47
CA ILE A 160 -10.26 8.87 -22.56
C ILE A 160 -9.17 7.84 -22.26
N TYR A 161 -8.70 7.14 -23.28
CA TYR A 161 -7.52 6.29 -23.16
C TYR A 161 -6.25 7.13 -23.17
N GLY A 162 -5.33 6.89 -22.23
CA GLY A 162 -4.08 7.65 -22.11
C GLY A 162 -3.23 7.60 -23.38
N GLY A 163 -3.23 6.47 -24.09
CA GLY A 163 -2.50 6.31 -25.36
C GLY A 163 -2.96 7.21 -26.50
N ASP A 164 -4.19 7.74 -26.41
CA ASP A 164 -4.77 8.67 -27.39
C ASP A 164 -4.59 10.15 -26.99
N ALA A 165 -3.94 10.40 -25.85
CA ALA A 165 -3.65 11.74 -25.34
C ALA A 165 -2.14 12.01 -25.13
N PRO A 166 -1.25 11.66 -26.08
CA PRO A 166 0.17 11.88 -25.89
C PRO A 166 0.52 13.37 -25.88
N ASN A 167 1.42 13.77 -24.98
CA ASN A 167 2.04 15.08 -24.97
C ASN A 167 3.08 15.19 -26.10
N ILE A 168 2.61 15.48 -27.32
CA ILE A 168 3.45 15.56 -28.52
C ILE A 168 4.49 16.68 -28.40
N THR A 169 4.17 17.81 -27.77
CA THR A 169 5.12 18.92 -27.58
C THR A 169 6.26 18.55 -26.63
N GLY A 170 6.00 17.62 -25.70
CA GLY A 170 7.00 17.01 -24.83
C GLY A 170 7.76 15.83 -25.45
N ASN A 171 7.60 15.57 -26.76
CA ASN A 171 8.18 14.43 -27.47
C ASN A 171 7.75 13.06 -26.91
N PHE A 172 6.52 12.97 -26.40
CA PHE A 172 5.91 11.70 -25.98
C PHE A 172 5.01 11.13 -27.08
N THR A 173 4.90 9.80 -27.09
CA THR A 173 4.05 9.04 -28.01
C THR A 173 2.97 8.28 -27.25
N GLY A 174 2.05 7.65 -27.99
CA GLY A 174 1.03 6.75 -27.43
C GLY A 174 1.58 5.65 -26.53
N SER A 175 2.79 5.15 -26.83
CA SER A 175 3.41 4.06 -26.06
C SER A 175 3.86 4.47 -24.66
N LYS A 176 4.10 5.77 -24.41
CA LYS A 176 4.42 6.31 -23.08
C LYS A 176 3.18 6.85 -22.37
N SER A 177 2.31 7.56 -23.11
CA SER A 177 1.10 8.15 -22.55
C SER A 177 0.05 7.13 -22.10
N ARG A 178 0.00 5.94 -22.73
CA ARG A 178 -0.84 4.82 -22.24
C ARG A 178 -0.51 4.37 -20.83
N LEU A 179 0.74 4.54 -20.41
CA LEU A 179 1.22 4.23 -19.06
C LEU A 179 0.97 5.38 -18.09
N CYS A 180 0.52 6.54 -18.59
CA CYS A 180 0.35 7.76 -17.82
C CYS A 180 1.63 8.16 -17.08
N SER A 181 2.79 7.92 -17.70
CA SER A 181 4.09 8.30 -17.16
C SER A 181 4.18 9.82 -16.95
N THR A 182 5.08 10.26 -16.08
CA THR A 182 5.32 11.68 -15.79
C THR A 182 5.45 12.51 -17.07
N ASN A 183 4.66 13.58 -17.17
CA ASN A 183 4.60 14.54 -18.29
C ASN A 183 4.15 13.97 -19.65
N SER A 184 3.74 12.70 -19.72
CA SER A 184 3.44 12.04 -21.00
C SER A 184 2.06 12.35 -21.57
N LEU A 185 1.13 12.92 -20.79
CA LEU A 185 -0.24 13.23 -21.19
C LEU A 185 -0.39 14.69 -21.63
N ASP A 186 -1.12 14.96 -22.72
CA ASP A 186 -1.48 16.32 -23.16
C ASP A 186 -2.60 16.88 -22.25
N PRO A 187 -2.33 17.93 -21.45
CA PRO A 187 -3.32 18.50 -20.53
C PRO A 187 -4.60 18.97 -21.24
N ARG A 188 -4.51 19.42 -22.50
CA ARG A 188 -5.67 19.90 -23.26
C ARG A 188 -6.66 18.79 -23.57
N LEU A 189 -6.17 17.56 -23.73
CA LEU A 189 -6.98 16.41 -24.09
C LEU A 189 -7.59 15.71 -22.87
N VAL A 190 -6.89 15.73 -21.72
CA VAL A 190 -7.29 15.00 -20.50
C VAL A 190 -8.00 15.86 -19.46
N LYS A 191 -7.89 17.19 -19.53
CA LYS A 191 -8.51 18.08 -18.53
C LYS A 191 -10.01 17.83 -18.38
N GLY A 192 -10.45 17.58 -17.15
CA GLY A 192 -11.86 17.31 -16.82
C GLY A 192 -12.36 15.93 -17.24
N LYS A 193 -11.48 15.01 -17.64
CA LYS A 193 -11.83 13.65 -18.07
C LYS A 193 -11.27 12.60 -17.12
N ILE A 194 -11.87 11.41 -17.12
CA ILE A 194 -11.29 10.22 -16.54
C ILE A 194 -10.28 9.63 -17.54
N VAL A 195 -9.05 9.38 -17.11
CA VAL A 195 -8.01 8.80 -17.96
C VAL A 195 -7.85 7.31 -17.67
N VAL A 196 -7.86 6.47 -18.71
CA VAL A 196 -7.56 5.03 -18.60
C VAL A 196 -6.08 4.79 -18.90
N CYS A 197 -5.37 4.17 -17.96
CA CYS A 197 -3.96 3.85 -18.03
C CYS A 197 -3.75 2.32 -18.00
N ASP A 198 -2.77 1.82 -18.76
CA ASP A 198 -2.45 0.40 -18.89
C ASP A 198 -1.64 -0.18 -17.72
N GLU A 199 -1.26 0.67 -16.75
CA GLU A 199 -0.51 0.26 -15.57
C GLU A 199 -1.00 1.00 -14.32
N LEU A 200 -0.86 0.32 -13.17
CA LEU A 200 -0.93 0.94 -11.86
C LEU A 200 0.25 1.90 -11.68
N ASN A 201 -0.06 3.13 -11.30
CA ASN A 201 0.94 4.19 -11.08
C ASN A 201 0.45 5.12 -9.96
N SER A 202 1.25 6.13 -9.60
CA SER A 202 0.93 7.06 -8.50
C SER A 202 -0.31 7.94 -8.70
N GLY A 203 -0.92 7.98 -9.89
CA GLY A 203 -2.01 8.91 -10.25
C GLY A 203 -1.58 10.38 -10.36
N LYS A 204 -0.31 10.70 -10.03
CA LYS A 204 0.21 12.08 -9.99
C LYS A 204 0.22 12.74 -11.37
N ALA A 205 0.60 12.02 -12.41
CA ALA A 205 0.71 12.61 -13.76
C ALA A 205 -0.66 13.01 -14.34
N PRO A 206 -1.71 12.15 -14.31
CA PRO A 206 -3.06 12.58 -14.68
C PRO A 206 -3.60 13.72 -13.82
N PHE A 207 -3.34 13.69 -12.50
CA PHE A 207 -3.72 14.78 -11.60
C PHE A 207 -3.11 16.13 -12.01
N LEU A 208 -1.80 16.17 -12.24
CA LEU A 208 -1.11 17.39 -12.68
C LEU A 208 -1.55 17.86 -14.07
N ALA A 209 -1.99 16.94 -14.93
CA ALA A 209 -2.55 17.25 -16.25
C ALA A 209 -4.03 17.74 -16.19
N GLY A 210 -4.64 17.77 -15.00
CA GLY A 210 -5.99 18.27 -14.77
C GLY A 210 -7.11 17.24 -15.02
N ALA A 211 -6.79 15.94 -15.00
CA ALA A 211 -7.78 14.87 -15.11
C ALA A 211 -8.81 14.93 -13.96
N ALA A 212 -10.05 14.57 -14.26
CA ALA A 212 -11.12 14.44 -13.26
C ALA A 212 -11.08 13.11 -12.50
N GLY A 213 -10.35 12.12 -13.02
CA GLY A 213 -10.14 10.83 -12.38
C GLY A 213 -9.23 9.93 -13.20
N ILE A 214 -8.94 8.75 -12.67
CA ILE A 214 -8.07 7.77 -13.31
C ILE A 214 -8.61 6.36 -13.13
N VAL A 215 -8.53 5.56 -14.18
CA VAL A 215 -8.77 4.12 -14.15
C VAL A 215 -7.49 3.43 -14.60
N MET A 216 -6.99 2.47 -13.81
CA MET A 216 -5.72 1.79 -14.08
C MET A 216 -5.92 0.29 -14.26
N GLN A 217 -4.97 -0.37 -14.89
CA GLN A 217 -4.91 -1.82 -15.01
C GLN A 217 -3.76 -2.38 -14.19
N GLU A 218 -4.04 -3.40 -13.40
CA GLU A 218 -3.06 -4.18 -12.65
C GLU A 218 -3.05 -5.62 -13.17
N LYS A 219 -1.85 -6.19 -13.30
CA LYS A 219 -1.64 -7.58 -13.72
C LYS A 219 -1.48 -8.52 -12.53
N GLY A 220 -0.99 -8.00 -11.42
CA GLY A 220 -0.82 -8.72 -10.16
C GLY A 220 -2.13 -8.94 -9.41
N PRO A 221 -2.02 -9.54 -8.21
CA PRO A 221 -3.16 -9.74 -7.32
C PRO A 221 -3.84 -8.42 -6.91
N LYS A 222 -5.16 -8.47 -6.75
CA LYS A 222 -6.02 -7.37 -6.30
C LYS A 222 -6.36 -7.52 -4.81
N ASP A 223 -5.33 -7.67 -3.98
CA ASP A 223 -5.42 -8.13 -2.59
C ASP A 223 -5.09 -7.09 -1.51
N PHE A 224 -4.81 -5.84 -1.89
CA PHE A 224 -4.68 -4.66 -1.02
C PHE A 224 -5.11 -3.42 -1.80
N ALA A 225 -5.28 -2.25 -1.15
CA ALA A 225 -5.74 -1.02 -1.82
C ALA A 225 -4.77 0.16 -1.66
N PHE A 226 -4.76 1.05 -2.66
CA PHE A 226 -4.00 2.31 -2.65
C PHE A 226 -4.90 3.53 -2.65
N SER A 227 -4.43 4.62 -2.02
CA SER A 227 -5.03 5.96 -2.14
C SER A 227 -4.34 6.78 -3.23
N PHE A 228 -5.07 7.65 -3.91
CA PHE A 228 -4.58 8.46 -5.03
C PHE A 228 -4.96 9.95 -4.86
N PRO A 229 -4.25 10.88 -5.51
CA PRO A 229 -4.53 12.33 -5.37
C PRO A 229 -5.79 12.81 -6.11
N LEU A 230 -6.50 11.93 -6.81
CA LEU A 230 -7.71 12.19 -7.58
C LEU A 230 -8.62 10.95 -7.53
N PRO A 231 -9.91 11.06 -7.93
CA PRO A 231 -10.80 9.91 -8.02
C PRO A 231 -10.18 8.77 -8.83
N ALA A 232 -10.00 7.60 -8.23
CA ALA A 232 -9.19 6.55 -8.81
C ALA A 232 -9.72 5.15 -8.52
N SER A 233 -9.56 4.24 -9.48
CA SER A 233 -9.79 2.80 -9.29
C SER A 233 -8.84 2.02 -10.20
N TYR A 234 -8.18 0.99 -9.71
CA TYR A 234 -7.50 0.04 -10.58
C TYR A 234 -8.25 -1.28 -10.66
N LEU A 235 -8.17 -1.94 -11.81
CA LEU A 235 -8.88 -3.18 -12.09
C LEU A 235 -7.91 -4.23 -12.63
N GLY A 236 -8.40 -5.47 -12.73
CA GLY A 236 -7.62 -6.52 -13.38
C GLY A 236 -7.57 -6.29 -14.88
N HIS A 237 -6.63 -6.97 -15.52
CA HIS A 237 -6.41 -6.84 -16.96
C HIS A 237 -7.66 -7.10 -17.82
N GLU A 238 -8.48 -8.09 -17.45
CA GLU A 238 -9.71 -8.43 -18.19
C GLU A 238 -10.77 -7.31 -18.08
N GLU A 239 -11.02 -6.82 -16.87
CA GLU A 239 -11.97 -5.72 -16.65
C GLU A 239 -11.49 -4.43 -17.33
N GLY A 240 -10.19 -4.13 -17.24
CA GLY A 240 -9.55 -3.00 -17.92
C GLY A 240 -9.73 -3.04 -19.44
N THR A 241 -9.53 -4.21 -20.04
CA THR A 241 -9.77 -4.44 -21.47
C THR A 241 -11.24 -4.22 -21.85
N GLY A 242 -12.17 -4.59 -20.96
CA GLY A 242 -13.60 -4.29 -21.11
C GLY A 242 -13.90 -2.79 -21.15
N ILE A 243 -13.26 -2.00 -20.27
CA ILE A 243 -13.40 -0.54 -20.25
C ILE A 243 -12.81 0.10 -21.51
N LEU A 244 -11.62 -0.33 -21.94
CA LEU A 244 -10.99 0.15 -23.18
C LEU A 244 -11.86 -0.14 -24.41
N SER A 245 -12.44 -1.35 -24.48
CA SER A 245 -13.37 -1.73 -25.55
C SER A 245 -14.58 -0.80 -25.60
N TYR A 246 -15.10 -0.39 -24.42
CA TYR A 246 -16.17 0.60 -24.35
C TYR A 246 -15.73 1.98 -24.83
N VAL A 247 -14.57 2.47 -24.37
CA VAL A 247 -14.02 3.78 -24.78
C VAL A 247 -13.90 3.86 -26.30
N ASN A 248 -13.47 2.77 -26.96
CA ASN A 248 -13.33 2.71 -28.42
C ASN A 248 -14.66 2.53 -29.16
N SER A 249 -15.73 2.10 -28.49
CA SER A 249 -17.03 1.82 -29.12
C SER A 249 -17.91 3.06 -29.33
N THR A 250 -17.61 4.18 -28.67
CA THR A 250 -18.43 5.40 -28.73
C THR A 250 -17.60 6.67 -28.65
N ARG A 251 -18.01 7.72 -29.36
CA ARG A 251 -17.38 9.05 -29.32
C ARG A 251 -17.72 9.84 -28.06
N HIS A 252 -18.75 9.43 -27.34
CA HIS A 252 -19.22 10.08 -26.11
C HIS A 252 -19.11 9.13 -24.93
N ALA A 253 -17.96 8.46 -24.81
CA ALA A 253 -17.67 7.59 -23.70
C ALA A 253 -17.65 8.42 -22.40
N ALA A 254 -18.34 7.94 -21.37
CA ALA A 254 -18.35 8.56 -20.06
C ALA A 254 -18.32 7.48 -18.96
N ALA A 255 -17.85 7.86 -17.77
CA ALA A 255 -17.84 7.00 -16.61
C ALA A 255 -17.99 7.80 -15.31
N THR A 256 -18.35 7.09 -14.25
CA THR A 256 -18.35 7.57 -12.87
C THR A 256 -17.47 6.64 -12.04
N ILE A 257 -16.56 7.22 -11.26
CA ILE A 257 -15.82 6.51 -10.21
C ILE A 257 -16.54 6.80 -8.90
N TYR A 258 -16.99 5.74 -8.23
CA TYR A 258 -17.69 5.85 -6.95
C TYR A 258 -16.70 6.05 -5.81
N LYS A 259 -17.16 6.69 -4.73
CA LYS A 259 -16.49 6.55 -3.43
C LYS A 259 -16.37 5.06 -3.07
N SER A 260 -15.27 4.67 -2.45
CA SER A 260 -15.08 3.28 -2.04
C SER A 260 -16.14 2.83 -1.04
N ASN A 261 -16.42 1.53 -1.02
CA ASN A 261 -17.22 0.89 -0.01
C ASN A 261 -16.54 -0.36 0.52
N GLU A 262 -16.95 -0.77 1.71
CA GLU A 262 -16.47 -1.99 2.36
C GLU A 262 -17.31 -3.18 1.92
N VAL A 263 -16.66 -4.31 1.66
CA VAL A 263 -17.29 -5.61 1.42
C VAL A 263 -16.60 -6.67 2.27
N ASN A 264 -17.30 -7.78 2.48
CA ASN A 264 -16.79 -8.93 3.21
C ASN A 264 -16.11 -9.92 2.24
N ASP A 265 -14.82 -10.16 2.41
CA ASP A 265 -14.02 -11.16 1.70
C ASP A 265 -14.01 -12.47 2.49
N SER A 266 -14.81 -13.44 2.05
CA SER A 266 -14.93 -14.75 2.69
C SER A 266 -13.68 -15.63 2.57
N LEU A 267 -12.69 -15.22 1.76
CA LEU A 267 -11.43 -15.96 1.60
C LEU A 267 -10.38 -15.54 2.64
N ALA A 268 -10.61 -14.45 3.38
CA ALA A 268 -9.71 -14.02 4.43
C ALA A 268 -9.71 -14.99 5.64
N PRO A 269 -8.58 -15.12 6.37
CA PRO A 269 -7.29 -14.48 6.09
C PRO A 269 -6.45 -15.28 5.09
N TYR A 270 -5.75 -14.57 4.22
CA TYR A 270 -4.67 -15.12 3.41
C TYR A 270 -3.48 -14.17 3.42
N VAL A 271 -2.29 -14.69 3.14
CA VAL A 271 -1.07 -13.89 3.17
C VAL A 271 -1.02 -13.04 1.90
N VAL A 272 -0.93 -11.72 2.07
CA VAL A 272 -0.98 -10.76 0.94
C VAL A 272 0.25 -10.89 0.05
N SER A 273 0.07 -10.60 -1.24
CA SER A 273 1.05 -10.76 -2.31
C SER A 273 2.40 -10.11 -2.00
N PHE A 274 2.40 -8.87 -1.52
CA PHE A 274 3.63 -8.14 -1.21
C PHE A 274 4.37 -8.69 0.01
N SER A 275 3.71 -9.42 0.92
CA SER A 275 4.35 -9.88 2.15
C SER A 275 5.55 -10.77 1.80
N SER A 276 6.74 -10.36 2.22
CA SER A 276 7.97 -11.10 1.96
C SER A 276 7.91 -12.55 2.45
N ARG A 277 8.62 -13.43 1.75
CA ARG A 277 8.67 -14.87 2.00
C ARG A 277 10.05 -15.32 2.44
N GLY A 278 10.09 -16.38 3.25
CA GLY A 278 11.30 -17.17 3.43
C GLY A 278 11.70 -17.93 2.16
N PRO A 279 12.74 -18.77 2.22
CA PRO A 279 13.44 -19.20 3.44
C PRO A 279 14.32 -18.10 4.04
N ASN A 280 14.78 -18.33 5.28
CA ASN A 280 15.80 -17.49 5.92
C ASN A 280 17.11 -17.56 5.10
N PRO A 281 17.63 -16.45 4.56
CA PRO A 281 18.77 -16.47 3.65
C PRO A 281 20.11 -16.76 4.34
N ILE A 282 20.19 -16.65 5.68
CA ILE A 282 21.44 -16.85 6.44
C ILE A 282 21.43 -18.18 7.18
N THR A 283 20.32 -18.54 7.82
CA THR A 283 20.19 -19.82 8.56
C THR A 283 18.97 -20.59 8.06
N LEU A 284 19.17 -21.37 7.00
CA LEU A 284 18.10 -22.08 6.28
C LEU A 284 17.26 -23.03 7.18
N ASP A 285 17.87 -23.56 8.24
CA ASP A 285 17.19 -24.45 9.20
C ASP A 285 16.22 -23.71 10.14
N VAL A 286 16.28 -22.38 10.19
CA VAL A 286 15.35 -21.54 10.96
C VAL A 286 14.31 -20.97 10.01
N LEU A 287 13.09 -21.51 10.06
CA LEU A 287 11.97 -21.04 9.24
C LEU A 287 11.59 -19.60 9.59
N LYS A 288 11.34 -18.80 8.55
CA LYS A 288 10.88 -17.42 8.63
C LYS A 288 9.90 -17.14 7.48
N PRO A 289 8.93 -16.20 7.62
CA PRO A 289 8.55 -15.48 8.84
C PRO A 289 7.92 -16.41 9.90
N ASP A 290 7.85 -15.96 11.15
CA ASP A 290 7.41 -16.81 12.27
C ASP A 290 5.89 -16.88 12.40
N ILE A 291 5.20 -15.77 12.12
CA ILE A 291 3.73 -15.65 12.24
C ILE A 291 3.19 -14.64 11.23
N SER A 292 1.89 -14.67 10.97
CA SER A 292 1.19 -13.63 10.22
C SER A 292 0.19 -12.88 11.10
N ALA A 293 0.00 -11.58 10.82
CA ALA A 293 -1.00 -10.73 11.46
C ALA A 293 -1.68 -9.82 10.41
N PRO A 294 -2.86 -9.24 10.73
CA PRO A 294 -3.52 -8.25 9.89
C PRO A 294 -2.58 -7.10 9.48
N GLY A 295 -2.37 -6.94 8.18
CA GLY A 295 -1.44 -5.93 7.64
C GLY A 295 -1.92 -5.28 6.34
N VAL A 296 -3.17 -5.51 5.95
CA VAL A 296 -3.79 -4.96 4.75
C VAL A 296 -4.92 -4.03 5.12
N ASP A 297 -4.91 -2.83 4.55
CA ASP A 297 -5.96 -1.81 4.68
C ASP A 297 -6.39 -1.52 6.13
N ILE A 298 -5.38 -1.34 7.00
CA ILE A 298 -5.52 -1.06 8.45
C ILE A 298 -5.73 0.42 8.72
#